data_AF-A0A5P6VTC6-F1
#
_entry.id   AF-A0A5P6VTC6-F1
#
_cell.length_a   1.000
_cell.length_b   1.000
_cell.length_c   1.000
_cell.angle_alpha   90.00
_cell.angle_beta   90.00
_cell.angle_gamma   90.00
#
_symmetry.space_group_name_H-M   'P 1'
#
loop_
_entity.id
_entity.type
_entity.pdbx_description
1 polymer ?
#
loop_
_entity_poly.entity_id
_entity_poly.type
_entity_poly.pdbx_seq_one_letter_code
_entity_poly.pdbx_strand_id
1 'polypeptide(L)'
;MNDFSYLRKILASDSSEVLQKAFKSLSNEGLEVYVQDFDKSFKVANEKLLKKAGFLLVPAADWDFAVEILGSIGLENYLTECEIPDGAKSEYDIAVEKYYKKRKWTYIETGVIIVVALMYFLFKIFTN
;
A
#
# COMPACT_ATOMS: atom_id res chain seq x y z
N MET A 1 4.14 -18.81 -16.25
CA MET A 1 2.96 -18.04 -15.79
C MET A 1 3.42 -17.21 -14.62
N ASN A 2 3.26 -15.89 -14.65
CA ASN A 2 3.54 -15.06 -13.49
C ASN A 2 2.44 -15.34 -12.45
N ASP A 3 2.84 -15.88 -11.31
CA ASP A 3 1.93 -16.23 -10.22
C ASP A 3 1.57 -14.95 -9.44
N PHE A 4 0.43 -14.36 -9.77
CA PHE A 4 -0.12 -13.16 -9.10
C PHE A 4 -1.15 -13.52 -8.04
N SER A 5 -1.11 -14.75 -7.51
CA SER A 5 -1.99 -15.25 -6.45
C SER A 5 -1.91 -14.45 -5.14
N TYR A 6 -0.90 -13.60 -4.97
CA TYR A 6 -0.73 -12.70 -3.82
C TYR A 6 -1.47 -11.36 -3.96
N LEU A 7 -1.99 -11.00 -5.14
CA LEU A 7 -2.74 -9.75 -5.33
C LEU A 7 -4.20 -9.92 -4.89
N ARG A 8 -4.76 -8.88 -4.29
CA ARG A 8 -6.16 -8.81 -3.87
C ARG A 8 -6.79 -7.55 -4.42
N LYS A 9 -8.00 -7.67 -4.96
CA LYS A 9 -8.76 -6.53 -5.48
C LYS A 9 -9.18 -5.69 -4.28
N ILE A 10 -8.74 -4.44 -4.18
CA ILE A 10 -8.98 -3.55 -3.01
C ILE A 10 -10.17 -2.61 -3.20
N LEU A 11 -10.38 -2.15 -4.42
CA LEU A 11 -11.38 -1.14 -4.73
C LEU A 11 -11.92 -1.39 -6.12
N ALA A 12 -13.23 -1.34 -6.26
CA ALA A 12 -13.92 -1.42 -7.56
C ALA A 12 -14.82 -0.19 -7.73
N SER A 13 -14.73 0.46 -8.88
CA SER A 13 -15.58 1.60 -9.19
C SER A 13 -15.62 1.83 -10.70
N ASP A 14 -16.80 2.18 -11.21
CA ASP A 14 -16.96 2.62 -12.60
C ASP A 14 -16.49 4.08 -12.80
N SER A 15 -16.25 4.80 -11.70
CA SER A 15 -15.73 6.17 -11.74
C SER A 15 -14.20 6.18 -11.81
N SER A 16 -13.67 6.62 -12.96
CA SER A 16 -12.23 6.84 -13.11
C SER A 16 -11.68 7.86 -12.11
N GLU A 17 -12.49 8.80 -11.63
CA GLU A 17 -12.06 9.81 -10.64
C GLU A 17 -11.83 9.16 -9.27
N VAL A 18 -12.73 8.26 -8.86
CA VAL A 18 -12.60 7.50 -7.61
C VAL A 18 -11.36 6.61 -7.66
N LEU A 19 -11.14 5.89 -8.77
CA LEU A 19 -9.96 5.05 -8.97
C LEU A 19 -8.66 5.87 -8.96
N GLN A 20 -8.64 7.05 -9.58
CA GLN A 20 -7.47 7.93 -9.56
C GLN A 20 -7.20 8.50 -8.15
N LYS A 21 -8.24 8.89 -7.42
CA LYS A 21 -8.12 9.36 -6.04
C LYS A 21 -7.53 8.26 -5.14
N ALA A 22 -8.09 7.05 -5.22
CA ALA A 22 -7.60 5.89 -4.49
C ALA A 22 -6.14 5.55 -4.84
N PHE A 23 -5.80 5.46 -6.13
CA PHE A 23 -4.44 5.22 -6.59
C PHE A 23 -3.44 6.24 -6.05
N LYS A 24 -3.77 7.55 -6.10
CA LYS A 24 -2.89 8.61 -5.60
C LYS A 24 -2.66 8.47 -4.11
N SER A 25 -3.70 8.26 -3.32
CA SER A 25 -3.57 8.10 -1.87
C SER A 25 -2.75 6.87 -1.49
N LEU A 26 -2.99 5.72 -2.13
CA LEU A 26 -2.20 4.50 -1.89
C LEU A 26 -0.73 4.66 -2.31
N SER A 27 -0.48 5.26 -3.47
CA SER A 27 0.89 5.45 -3.98
C SER A 27 1.68 6.47 -3.16
N ASN A 28 1.01 7.52 -2.63
CA ASN A 28 1.64 8.52 -1.77
C ASN A 28 2.14 7.92 -0.45
N GLU A 29 1.43 6.91 0.07
CA GLU A 29 1.83 6.16 1.26
C GLU A 29 2.83 5.03 0.94
N GLY A 30 3.27 4.93 -0.32
CA GLY A 30 4.31 4.00 -0.77
C GLY A 30 3.81 2.60 -1.12
N LEU A 31 2.50 2.38 -1.30
CA LEU A 31 1.98 1.08 -1.72
C LEU A 31 2.11 0.89 -3.23
N GLU A 32 2.46 -0.33 -3.63
CA GLU A 32 2.39 -0.74 -5.03
C GLU A 32 0.95 -1.13 -5.38
N VAL A 33 0.33 -0.32 -6.24
CA VAL A 33 -1.02 -0.58 -6.74
C VAL A 33 -0.93 -1.21 -8.13
N TYR A 34 -1.78 -2.19 -8.40
CA TYR A 34 -1.83 -2.94 -9.65
C TYR A 34 -3.20 -2.80 -10.30
N VAL A 35 -3.22 -2.96 -11.63
CA VAL A 35 -4.43 -3.06 -12.44
C VAL A 35 -4.34 -4.27 -13.35
N GLN A 36 -5.49 -4.85 -13.68
CA GLN A 36 -5.57 -5.89 -14.69
C GLN A 36 -5.84 -5.25 -16.06
N ASP A 37 -4.97 -5.53 -17.03
CA ASP A 37 -5.17 -5.12 -18.43
C ASP A 37 -6.17 -6.04 -19.14
N PHE A 38 -6.65 -5.63 -20.32
CA PHE A 38 -7.60 -6.41 -21.14
C PHE A 38 -7.09 -7.81 -21.49
N ASP A 39 -5.77 -7.98 -21.62
CA ASP A 39 -5.12 -9.26 -21.86
C ASP A 39 -4.97 -10.13 -20.60
N LYS A 40 -5.67 -9.78 -19.50
CA LYS A 40 -5.57 -10.40 -18.17
C LYS A 40 -4.19 -10.34 -17.53
N SER A 41 -3.26 -9.57 -18.10
CA SER A 41 -1.94 -9.32 -17.51
C SER A 41 -2.05 -8.29 -16.38
N PHE A 42 -1.40 -8.55 -15.25
CA PHE A 42 -1.29 -7.59 -14.15
C PHE A 42 -0.12 -6.65 -14.38
N LYS A 43 -0.36 -5.35 -14.25
CA LYS A 43 0.65 -4.28 -14.41
C LYS A 43 0.56 -3.31 -13.25
N VAL A 44 1.70 -2.72 -12.88
CA VAL A 44 1.74 -1.61 -11.92
C VAL A 44 0.88 -0.47 -12.47
N ALA A 45 -0.01 0.04 -11.62
CA ALA A 45 -0.98 1.06 -11.98
C ALA A 45 -0.27 2.37 -12.35
N ASN A 46 -0.80 3.03 -13.37
CA ASN A 46 -0.40 4.39 -13.74
C ASN A 46 -1.63 5.17 -14.21
N GLU A 47 -1.52 6.50 -14.27
CA GLU A 47 -2.65 7.37 -14.63
C GLU A 47 -3.30 7.06 -15.99
N LYS A 48 -2.55 6.49 -16.93
CA LYS A 48 -3.07 6.11 -18.26
C LYS A 48 -3.90 4.82 -18.20
N LEU A 49 -3.46 3.84 -17.43
CA LEU A 49 -4.13 2.55 -17.29
C LEU A 49 -5.40 2.66 -16.43
N LEU A 50 -5.42 3.57 -15.45
CA LEU A 50 -6.57 3.80 -14.58
C LEU A 50 -7.83 4.24 -15.32
N LYS A 51 -7.70 4.92 -16.46
CA LYS A 51 -8.85 5.37 -17.28
C LYS A 51 -9.66 4.22 -17.86
N LYS A 52 -9.07 3.02 -17.96
CA LYS A 52 -9.69 1.83 -18.55
C LYS A 52 -9.87 0.70 -17.53
N ALA A 53 -9.39 0.89 -16.31
CA ALA A 53 -9.52 -0.07 -15.23
C ALA A 53 -10.89 0.11 -14.55
N GLY A 54 -11.53 -1.00 -14.16
CA GLY A 54 -12.72 -0.97 -13.28
C GLY A 54 -12.40 -1.23 -11.82
N PHE A 55 -11.15 -1.57 -11.50
CA PHE A 55 -10.73 -1.92 -10.15
C PHE A 55 -9.21 -1.80 -9.95
N LEU A 56 -8.82 -1.70 -8.68
CA LEU A 56 -7.44 -1.69 -8.21
C LEU A 56 -7.14 -2.97 -7.45
N LEU A 57 -5.87 -3.39 -7.50
CA LEU A 57 -5.34 -4.50 -6.73
C LEU A 57 -4.15 -4.03 -5.90
N VAL A 58 -3.96 -4.64 -4.74
CA VAL A 58 -2.77 -4.47 -3.89
C VAL A 58 -2.25 -5.85 -3.48
N PRO A 59 -0.97 -5.97 -3.08
CA PRO A 59 -0.49 -7.16 -2.42
C PRO A 59 -1.33 -7.47 -1.17
N ALA A 60 -1.62 -8.75 -0.93
CA ALA A 60 -2.40 -9.18 0.24
C ALA A 60 -1.76 -8.69 1.55
N ALA A 61 -0.43 -8.66 1.63
CA ALA A 61 0.28 -8.16 2.82
C ALA A 61 0.03 -6.67 3.13
N ASP A 62 -0.32 -5.87 2.11
CA ASP A 62 -0.60 -4.44 2.25
C ASP A 62 -2.11 -4.15 2.39
N TRP A 63 -2.94 -5.18 2.42
CA TRP A 63 -4.39 -5.06 2.38
C TRP A 63 -4.96 -4.22 3.53
N ASP A 64 -4.65 -4.59 4.77
CA ASP A 64 -5.16 -3.92 5.96
C ASP A 64 -4.75 -2.45 5.99
N PHE A 65 -3.52 -2.16 5.53
CA PHE A 65 -3.02 -0.79 5.44
C PHE A 65 -3.69 0.00 4.30
N ALA A 66 -3.93 -0.63 3.16
CA ALA A 66 -4.67 -0.02 2.06
C ALA A 66 -6.12 0.33 2.47
N VAL A 67 -6.78 -0.55 3.24
CA VAL A 67 -8.10 -0.30 3.82
C VAL A 67 -8.09 0.92 4.73
N GLU A 68 -7.10 1.02 5.63
CA GLU A 68 -6.95 2.16 6.55
C GLU A 68 -6.79 3.49 5.78
N ILE A 69 -5.91 3.51 4.77
CA ILE A 69 -5.69 4.70 3.93
C ILE A 69 -6.97 5.10 3.21
N LEU A 70 -7.64 4.15 2.55
CA LEU A 70 -8.85 4.42 1.77
C LEU A 70 -10.03 4.83 2.66
N GLY A 71 -10.13 4.26 3.87
CA GLY A 71 -11.08 4.69 4.90
C GLY A 71 -10.85 6.14 5.32
N SER A 72 -9.59 6.52 5.59
CA SER A 72 -9.24 7.89 6.04
C SER A 72 -9.61 9.00 5.04
N ILE A 73 -9.75 8.66 3.75
CA ILE A 73 -10.13 9.59 2.67
C ILE A 73 -11.61 9.48 2.24
N GLY A 74 -12.40 8.70 2.98
CA GLY A 74 -13.84 8.51 2.76
C GLY A 74 -14.21 7.60 1.60
N LEU A 75 -13.34 6.65 1.22
CA LEU A 75 -13.61 5.67 0.15
C LEU A 75 -14.00 4.28 0.68
N GLU A 76 -14.36 4.19 1.96
CA GLU A 76 -14.79 2.94 2.63
C GLU A 76 -15.90 2.18 1.90
N ASN A 77 -16.86 2.90 1.31
CA ASN A 77 -17.99 2.29 0.58
C ASN A 77 -17.61 1.67 -0.78
N TYR A 78 -16.38 1.90 -1.25
CA TYR A 78 -15.86 1.35 -2.52
C TYR A 78 -14.91 0.16 -2.29
N LEU A 79 -14.60 -0.14 -1.02
CA LEU A 79 -13.75 -1.26 -0.66
C LEU A 79 -14.43 -2.58 -1.01
N THR A 80 -13.66 -3.50 -1.57
CA THR A 80 -14.12 -4.87 -1.81
C THR A 80 -13.80 -5.76 -0.62
N GLU A 81 -14.53 -6.87 -0.46
CA GLU A 81 -14.23 -7.84 0.60
C GLU A 81 -12.90 -8.56 0.35
N CYS A 82 -12.15 -8.80 1.42
CA CYS A 82 -10.92 -9.57 1.34
C CYS A 82 -11.25 -11.06 1.33
N GLU A 83 -11.30 -11.67 0.16
CA GLU A 83 -11.37 -13.12 0.04
C GLU A 83 -9.97 -13.73 0.24
N ILE A 84 -9.73 -14.27 1.45
CA ILE A 84 -8.55 -15.10 1.74
C ILE A 84 -9.00 -16.55 1.62
N PRO A 85 -8.47 -17.34 0.66
CA PRO A 85 -8.79 -18.77 0.59
C PRO A 85 -8.28 -19.46 1.87
N ASP A 86 -9.12 -20.33 2.46
CA ASP A 86 -8.90 -20.93 3.79
C ASP A 86 -7.52 -21.60 3.96
N GLY A 87 -6.92 -22.11 2.87
CA GLY A 87 -5.60 -22.74 2.88
C GLY A 87 -4.40 -21.78 2.96
N ALA A 88 -4.58 -20.47 2.76
CA ALA A 88 -3.51 -19.47 2.72
C ALA A 88 -3.46 -18.57 3.97
N LYS A 89 -4.36 -18.80 4.94
CA LYS A 89 -4.53 -17.93 6.10
C LYS A 89 -3.28 -17.86 6.99
N SER A 90 -2.61 -18.99 7.21
CA SER A 90 -1.37 -19.02 7.99
C SER A 90 -0.21 -18.29 7.30
N GLU A 91 -0.13 -18.36 5.98
CA GLU A 91 0.91 -17.65 5.21
C GLU A 91 0.64 -16.14 5.17
N TYR A 92 -0.64 -15.76 5.08
CA TYR A 92 -1.08 -14.37 5.22
C TYR A 92 -0.67 -13.81 6.59
N ASP A 93 -0.99 -14.50 7.69
CA ASP A 93 -0.67 -14.04 9.04
C ASP A 93 0.85 -13.87 9.25
N ILE A 94 1.66 -14.80 8.73
CA ILE A 94 3.13 -14.72 8.79
C ILE A 94 3.66 -13.54 7.97
N ALA A 95 3.10 -13.29 6.79
CA ALA A 95 3.50 -12.18 5.94
C ALA A 95 3.16 -10.82 6.58
N VAL A 96 1.96 -10.71 7.15
CA VAL A 96 1.49 -9.54 7.91
C VAL A 96 2.40 -9.27 9.11
N GLU A 97 2.71 -10.29 9.90
CA GLU A 97 3.58 -10.13 11.08
C GLU A 97 4.99 -9.67 10.69
N LYS A 98 5.57 -10.23 9.62
CA LYS A 98 6.88 -9.81 9.11
C LYS A 98 6.87 -8.37 8.62
N TYR A 99 5.82 -7.96 7.91
CA TYR A 99 5.67 -6.60 7.40
C TYR A 99 5.63 -5.58 8.54
N TYR A 100 4.77 -5.81 9.55
CA TYR A 100 4.68 -4.91 10.72
C TYR A 100 5.97 -4.87 11.54
N LYS A 101 6.69 -5.99 11.68
CA LYS A 101 8.01 -6.00 12.35
C LYS A 101 9.04 -5.15 11.63
N LYS A 102 9.15 -5.30 10.30
CA LYS A 102 10.09 -4.51 9.48
C LYS A 102 9.79 -3.01 9.57
N ARG A 103 8.51 -2.65 9.49
CA ARG A 103 8.07 -1.25 9.54
C ARG A 103 8.36 -0.59 10.88
N LYS A 104 8.09 -1.28 12.00
CA LYS A 104 8.47 -0.80 13.35
C LYS A 104 9.97 -0.52 13.45
N TRP A 105 10.79 -1.40 12.89
CA TRP A 105 12.24 -1.23 12.86
C TRP A 105 12.67 0.03 12.08
N THR A 106 12.10 0.25 10.90
CA THR A 106 12.39 1.45 10.09
C THR A 106 11.98 2.75 10.79
N TYR A 107 10.85 2.78 11.49
CA TYR A 107 10.46 3.96 12.27
C TYR A 107 11.44 4.24 13.43
N ILE A 108 11.92 3.19 14.09
CA ILE A 108 12.92 3.33 15.16
C ILE A 108 14.24 3.86 14.59
N GLU A 109 14.75 3.29 13.48
CA GLU A 109 15.97 3.77 12.82
C GLU A 109 15.85 5.23 12.40
N THR A 110 14.73 5.59 11.78
CA THR A 110 14.46 6.97 11.35
C THR A 110 14.44 7.93 12.54
N GLY A 111 13.80 7.54 13.65
CA GLY A 111 13.78 8.31 14.89
C GLY A 111 15.19 8.53 15.47
N VAL A 112 16.02 7.48 15.51
CA VAL A 112 17.41 7.57 15.99
C VAL A 112 18.24 8.52 15.12
N ILE A 113 18.11 8.43 13.79
CA ILE A 113 18.83 9.32 12.86
C ILE A 113 18.45 10.79 13.09
N ILE A 114 17.16 11.09 13.30
CA ILE A 114 16.68 12.44 13.58
C ILE A 114 17.26 12.97 14.90
N VAL A 115 17.27 12.17 15.97
CA VAL A 115 17.83 12.58 17.27
C VAL A 115 19.34 12.87 17.14
N VAL A 116 20.09 12.02 16.45
CA VAL A 116 21.53 12.22 16.23
C VAL A 116 21.78 13.49 15.40
N ALA A 117 20.98 13.73 14.35
CA ALA A 117 21.09 14.94 13.54
C ALA A 117 20.78 16.22 14.33
N LEU A 118 19.76 16.19 15.20
CA LEU A 118 19.43 17.30 16.09
C LEU A 118 20.53 17.56 17.11
N MET A 119 21.08 16.51 17.72
CA MET A 119 22.22 16.64 18.63
C MET A 119 23.44 17.24 17.94
N TYR A 120 23.77 16.77 16.73
CA TYR A 120 24.87 17.34 15.94
C TYR A 120 24.63 18.82 15.61
N PHE A 121 23.40 19.18 15.24
CA PHE A 121 23.04 20.57 14.94
C PHE A 121 23.17 21.47 16.17
N LEU A 122 22.67 21.03 17.33
CA LEU A 122 22.82 21.73 18.60
C LEU A 122 24.30 21.88 18.98
N PHE A 123 25.08 20.80 18.87
CA PHE A 123 26.51 20.84 19.16
C PHE A 123 27.22 21.85 18.27
N LYS A 124 26.91 21.90 16.98
CA LYS A 124 27.48 22.88 16.04
C LYS A 124 27.12 24.33 16.39
N ILE A 125 25.92 24.59 16.94
CA ILE A 125 25.51 25.94 17.38
C ILE A 125 26.24 26.36 18.65
N PHE A 126 26.50 25.45 19.60
CA PHE A 126 27.14 25.79 20.86
C PHE A 126 28.68 25.81 20.80
N THR A 127 29.28 25.17 19.80
CA THR A 127 30.75 25.05 19.68
C THR A 127 31.35 26.02 18.65
N ASN A 128 30.54 26.90 18.06
CA ASN A 128 30.90 27.84 17.00
C ASN A 128 30.38 29.23 17.36
#